data_AF-A0A519WHA9-F1
#
_entry.id   AF-A0A519WHA9-F1
#
_cell.length_a   1.000
_cell.length_b   1.000
_cell.length_c   1.000
_cell.angle_alpha   90.00
_cell.angle_beta   90.00
_cell.angle_gamma   90.00
#
_symmetry.space_group_name_H-M   'P 1'
#
loop_
_entity.id
_entity.type
_entity.pdbx_description
1 polymer ?
#
loop_
_entity_poly.entity_id
_entity_poly.type
_entity_poly.pdbx_seq_one_letter_code
_entity_poly.pdbx_strand_id
1 'polypeptide(L)'
;MRRIFKYSCLIFALVSTSSGISYAQTAKTKKLLMIGVDGVINTAIDYASTPGIDKLTADASYSMNGFGGVPAYSSSGWSTLLTGVSADKHGVSVNKSYSGNRFTQYPSVVSRIKTAAPSLIVASVVRTAEINTLLNQSADQKFQYG
;
A
#
# COMPACT_ATOMS: atom_id res chain seq x y z
N MET A 1 36.10 25.42 -70.07
CA MET A 1 35.12 26.01 -69.13
C MET A 1 34.06 24.95 -68.88
N ARG A 2 34.19 23.97 -67.96
CA ARG A 2 34.21 24.02 -66.48
C ARG A 2 33.06 24.84 -65.88
N ARG A 3 31.94 24.18 -65.52
CA ARG A 3 30.96 24.40 -64.42
C ARG A 3 29.58 23.86 -64.85
N ILE A 4 29.35 22.54 -64.86
CA ILE A 4 28.85 21.72 -63.73
C ILE A 4 27.58 22.37 -63.14
N PHE A 5 26.36 21.97 -63.52
CA PHE A 5 25.60 20.83 -62.95
C PHE A 5 25.55 20.81 -61.40
N LYS A 6 25.58 21.96 -60.73
CA LYS A 6 25.73 22.06 -59.26
C LYS A 6 24.44 22.21 -58.43
N TYR A 7 23.25 22.14 -59.02
CA TYR A 7 22.01 22.45 -58.27
C TYR A 7 20.89 21.40 -58.37
N SER A 8 21.18 20.17 -58.81
CA SER A 8 20.18 19.08 -58.77
C SER A 8 20.22 18.25 -57.48
N CYS A 9 21.16 18.49 -56.55
CA CYS A 9 21.24 17.76 -55.28
C CYS A 9 20.70 18.52 -54.06
N LEU A 10 20.04 19.68 -54.24
CA LEU A 10 19.64 20.55 -53.12
C LEU A 10 18.12 20.74 -52.97
N ILE A 11 17.30 19.92 -53.64
CA ILE A 11 15.84 19.87 -53.42
C ILE A 11 15.39 18.41 -53.28
N PHE A 12 16.10 17.62 -52.47
CA PHE A 12 15.61 16.32 -51.98
C PHE A 12 16.29 15.94 -50.66
N ALA A 13 16.38 16.89 -49.73
CA ALA A 13 16.89 16.65 -48.37
C ALA A 13 15.94 17.26 -47.33
N LEU A 14 14.64 17.16 -47.56
CA LEU A 14 13.61 17.59 -46.61
C LEU A 14 12.62 16.47 -46.29
N VAL A 15 13.11 15.24 -46.14
CA VAL A 15 12.35 14.16 -45.51
C VAL A 15 13.34 13.32 -44.72
N SER A 16 13.42 13.57 -43.41
CA SER A 16 13.66 12.59 -42.34
C SER A 16 13.81 13.33 -41.01
N THR A 17 12.84 14.19 -40.65
CA THR A 17 12.57 14.35 -39.22
C THR A 17 11.98 13.03 -38.79
N SER A 18 12.81 12.15 -38.26
CA SER A 18 12.37 11.07 -37.40
C SER A 18 11.69 11.72 -36.20
N SER A 19 10.41 12.02 -36.36
CA SER A 19 9.50 12.17 -35.25
C SER A 19 9.56 10.82 -34.55
N GLY A 20 10.48 10.71 -33.58
CA GLY A 20 10.49 9.59 -32.66
C GLY A 20 9.08 9.52 -32.11
N ILE A 21 8.39 8.44 -32.40
CA ILE A 21 7.14 8.13 -31.74
C ILE A 21 7.52 8.00 -30.28
N SER A 22 7.33 9.07 -29.50
CA SER A 22 7.38 8.99 -28.06
C SER A 22 6.22 8.09 -27.68
N TYR A 23 6.51 6.81 -27.47
CA TYR A 23 5.60 5.94 -26.76
C TYR A 23 5.38 6.59 -25.39
N ALA A 24 4.19 7.17 -25.20
CA ALA A 24 3.76 7.60 -23.89
C ALA A 24 3.97 6.39 -22.98
N GLN A 25 4.86 6.55 -21.99
CA GLN A 25 5.13 5.52 -21.02
C GLN A 25 3.78 5.13 -20.41
N THR A 26 3.31 3.89 -20.63
CA THR A 26 2.05 3.40 -20.05
C THR A 26 2.05 3.81 -18.59
N ALA A 27 1.05 4.59 -18.20
CA ALA A 27 0.96 5.10 -16.83
C ALA A 27 1.10 3.91 -15.88
N LYS A 28 2.09 3.95 -14.99
CA LYS A 28 2.34 2.85 -14.06
C LYS A 28 1.06 2.58 -13.27
N THR A 29 0.66 1.31 -13.18
CA THR A 29 -0.48 0.92 -12.34
C THR A 29 -0.22 1.33 -10.90
N LYS A 30 -1.09 2.18 -10.35
CA LYS A 30 -1.01 2.59 -8.95
C LYS A 30 -1.22 1.37 -8.06
N LYS A 31 -0.39 1.24 -7.02
CA LYS A 31 -0.47 0.17 -6.01
C LYS A 31 -0.58 0.80 -4.63
N LEU A 32 -1.21 0.09 -3.71
CA LEU A 32 -1.26 0.45 -2.29
C LEU A 32 -0.37 -0.53 -1.51
N LEU A 33 0.49 0.02 -0.66
CA LEU A 33 1.28 -0.74 0.30
C LEU A 33 0.95 -0.22 1.70
N MET A 34 0.55 -1.13 2.58
CA MET A 34 0.33 -0.84 3.99
C MET A 34 1.37 -1.59 4.81
N ILE A 35 2.11 -0.85 5.64
CA ILE A 35 3.07 -1.41 6.60
C ILE A 35 2.58 -1.00 7.99
N GLY A 36 2.34 -1.97 8.85
CA GLY A 36 2.09 -1.69 10.27
C GLY A 36 3.19 -2.29 11.13
N VAL A 37 3.61 -1.54 12.14
CA VAL A 37 4.66 -1.93 13.08
C VAL A 37 4.05 -1.97 14.47
N ASP A 38 4.03 -3.15 15.08
CA ASP A 38 3.41 -3.36 16.38
C ASP A 38 4.26 -2.73 17.50
N GLY A 39 3.60 -2.12 18.49
CA GLY A 39 4.25 -1.58 19.69
C GLY A 39 5.01 -0.25 19.54
N VAL A 40 4.97 0.41 18.38
CA VAL A 40 5.61 1.73 18.21
C VAL A 40 4.74 2.81 18.86
N ILE A 41 5.27 3.43 19.91
CA ILE A 41 4.72 4.66 20.48
C ILE A 41 5.34 5.87 19.77
N ASN A 42 4.59 6.95 19.62
CA ASN A 42 5.03 8.14 18.88
C ASN A 42 6.34 8.72 19.41
N THR A 43 6.50 8.77 20.74
CA THR A 43 7.73 9.27 21.38
C THR A 43 8.95 8.42 21.06
N ALA A 44 8.79 7.12 20.80
CA ALA A 44 9.93 6.24 20.50
C ALA A 44 10.59 6.58 19.16
N ILE A 45 9.85 7.18 18.23
CA ILE A 45 10.39 7.63 16.94
C ILE A 45 11.39 8.78 17.16
N ASP A 46 11.11 9.69 18.10
CA ASP A 46 11.99 10.83 18.39
C ASP A 46 13.30 10.43 19.09
N TYR A 47 13.31 9.31 19.82
CA TYR A 47 14.50 8.83 20.57
C TYR A 47 15.40 7.87 19.77
N ALA A 48 14.95 7.38 18.62
CA ALA A 48 15.65 6.35 17.85
C ALA A 48 16.17 6.90 16.51
N SER A 49 17.22 6.27 15.99
CA SER A 49 17.63 6.50 14.60
C SER A 49 16.70 5.73 13.66
N THR A 50 15.84 6.44 12.92
CA THR A 50 14.80 5.83 12.06
C THR A 50 14.94 6.19 10.58
N PRO A 51 16.10 5.96 9.92
CA PRO A 51 16.39 6.49 8.59
C PRO A 51 15.39 6.09 7.49
N GLY A 52 14.66 4.99 7.66
CA GLY A 52 13.58 4.60 6.76
C GLY A 52 12.31 5.43 6.96
N ILE A 53 11.92 5.68 8.21
CA ILE A 53 10.76 6.53 8.55
C ILE A 53 11.08 7.98 8.19
N ASP A 54 12.29 8.46 8.49
CA ASP A 54 12.74 9.83 8.21
C ASP A 54 12.61 10.17 6.73
N LYS A 55 12.98 9.23 5.85
CA LYS A 55 12.82 9.37 4.39
C LYS A 55 11.37 9.37 3.94
N LEU A 56 10.51 8.58 4.60
CA LEU A 56 9.08 8.55 4.26
C LEU A 56 8.38 9.83 4.70
N THR A 57 8.69 10.35 5.88
CA THR A 57 8.02 11.53 6.45
C THR A 57 8.44 12.83 5.78
N ALA A 58 9.64 12.91 5.19
CA ALA A 58 10.14 14.10 4.49
C ALA A 58 9.20 14.62 3.39
N ASP A 59 8.53 13.72 2.68
CA ASP A 59 7.63 14.05 1.56
C ASP A 59 6.19 13.51 1.76
N ALA A 60 5.82 13.14 3.00
CA ALA A 60 4.50 12.59 3.29
C ALA A 60 3.53 13.61 3.88
N SER A 61 2.24 13.34 3.69
CA SER A 61 1.20 13.83 4.59
C SER A 61 1.07 12.85 5.75
N TYR A 62 1.47 13.25 6.96
CA TYR A 62 1.47 12.37 8.13
C TYR A 62 0.97 13.08 9.40
N SER A 63 0.64 12.29 10.43
CA SER A 63 0.29 12.75 11.78
C SER A 63 0.94 11.81 12.81
N MET A 64 1.52 12.39 13.85
CA MET A 64 2.03 11.66 15.03
C MET A 64 0.98 11.56 16.14
N ASN A 65 -0.20 12.16 15.93
CA ASN A 65 -1.35 12.01 16.80
C ASN A 65 -2.09 10.74 16.41
N GLY A 66 -2.23 9.82 17.36
CA GLY A 66 -2.95 8.57 17.19
C GLY A 66 -3.47 8.06 18.53
N PHE A 67 -4.62 7.41 18.50
CA PHE A 67 -5.20 6.74 19.66
C PHE A 67 -5.33 5.25 19.34
N GLY A 68 -4.63 4.41 20.09
CA GLY A 68 -4.61 2.95 19.88
C GLY A 68 -5.91 2.22 20.26
N GLY A 69 -6.89 2.93 20.81
CA GLY A 69 -8.10 2.33 21.34
C GLY A 69 -7.94 1.73 22.73
N VAL A 70 -9.06 1.31 23.31
CA VAL A 70 -9.10 0.57 24.58
C VAL A 70 -9.81 -0.77 24.34
N PRO A 71 -9.22 -1.90 24.74
CA PRO A 71 -7.87 -2.03 25.31
C PRO A 71 -6.77 -1.85 24.25
N ALA A 72 -5.59 -1.39 24.66
CA ALA A 72 -4.41 -1.23 23.81
C ALA A 72 -3.62 -2.56 23.69
N TYR A 73 -4.28 -3.60 23.20
CA TYR A 73 -3.65 -4.88 22.86
C TYR A 73 -3.45 -4.98 21.35
N SER A 74 -2.42 -5.70 20.91
CA SER A 74 -2.21 -5.95 19.47
C SER A 74 -3.44 -6.58 18.82
N SER A 75 -4.09 -7.57 19.46
CA SER A 75 -5.29 -8.22 18.92
C SER A 75 -6.44 -7.25 18.67
N SER A 76 -6.71 -6.33 19.61
CA SER A 76 -7.76 -5.31 19.47
C SER A 76 -7.34 -4.21 18.49
N GLY A 77 -6.10 -3.73 18.56
CA GLY A 77 -5.56 -2.68 17.69
C GLY A 77 -5.59 -3.06 16.21
N TRP A 78 -5.07 -4.24 15.85
CA TRP A 78 -5.11 -4.73 14.46
C TRP A 78 -6.54 -4.96 13.98
N SER A 79 -7.43 -5.46 14.85
CA SER A 79 -8.84 -5.63 14.54
C SER A 79 -9.52 -4.29 14.28
N THR A 80 -9.28 -3.28 15.12
CA THR A 80 -9.81 -1.92 14.95
C THR A 80 -9.33 -1.32 13.63
N LEU A 81 -8.03 -1.39 13.37
CA LEU A 81 -7.42 -0.82 12.17
C LEU A 81 -7.92 -1.49 10.88
N LEU A 82 -8.09 -2.82 10.86
CA LEU A 82 -8.56 -3.51 9.66
C LEU A 82 -10.08 -3.44 9.47
N THR A 83 -10.88 -3.32 10.53
CA THR A 83 -12.34 -3.28 10.43
C THR A 83 -12.92 -1.86 10.39
N GLY A 84 -12.16 -0.87 10.86
CA GLY A 84 -12.58 0.53 10.95
C GLY A 84 -13.59 0.82 12.08
N VAL A 85 -13.76 -0.11 13.02
CA VAL A 85 -14.63 0.06 14.20
C VAL A 85 -13.87 -0.24 15.48
N SER A 86 -14.37 0.17 16.64
CA SER A 86 -13.75 -0.05 17.94
C SER A 86 -14.01 -1.44 18.53
N ALA A 87 -13.31 -1.79 19.61
CA ALA A 87 -13.37 -3.10 20.26
C ALA A 87 -14.75 -3.51 20.75
N ASP A 88 -15.56 -2.55 21.21
CA ASP A 88 -16.97 -2.74 21.58
C ASP A 88 -17.87 -3.10 20.40
N LYS A 89 -17.40 -2.91 19.15
CA LYS A 89 -18.11 -3.31 17.91
C LYS A 89 -17.51 -4.58 17.31
N HIS A 90 -16.21 -4.65 17.06
CA HIS A 90 -15.65 -5.87 16.47
C HIS A 90 -15.51 -7.03 17.47
N GLY A 91 -15.67 -6.80 18.78
CA GLY A 91 -15.74 -7.83 19.82
C GLY A 91 -14.40 -8.36 20.32
N VAL A 92 -13.28 -7.87 19.79
CA VAL A 92 -11.93 -8.32 20.20
C VAL A 92 -11.42 -7.41 21.30
N SER A 93 -11.51 -7.89 22.54
CA SER A 93 -11.17 -7.14 23.76
C SER A 93 -10.23 -7.89 24.70
N VAL A 94 -9.87 -9.14 24.38
CA VAL A 94 -8.97 -9.97 25.20
C VAL A 94 -7.58 -9.98 24.57
N ASN A 95 -6.57 -9.84 25.43
CA ASN A 95 -5.18 -9.87 24.99
C ASN A 95 -4.85 -11.22 24.32
N LYS A 96 -4.13 -11.17 23.19
CA LYS A 96 -3.69 -12.35 22.41
C LYS A 96 -4.82 -13.32 22.01
N SER A 97 -6.07 -12.85 21.95
CA SER A 97 -7.21 -13.67 21.56
C SER A 97 -8.13 -12.89 20.64
N TYR A 98 -8.73 -13.60 19.69
CA TYR A 98 -9.78 -13.10 18.79
C TYR A 98 -11.13 -13.76 19.08
N SER A 99 -11.27 -14.42 20.23
CA SER A 99 -12.53 -15.04 20.66
C SER A 99 -13.62 -13.98 20.79
N GLY A 100 -14.85 -14.33 20.38
CA GLY A 100 -16.00 -13.41 20.40
C GLY A 100 -15.97 -12.31 19.32
N ASN A 101 -15.05 -12.41 18.34
CA ASN A 101 -15.04 -11.47 17.23
C ASN A 101 -16.36 -11.47 16.44
N ARG A 102 -16.68 -10.32 15.85
CA ARG A 102 -17.86 -10.09 15.00
C ARG A 102 -17.45 -9.69 13.58
N PHE A 103 -16.40 -10.29 13.03
CA PHE A 103 -15.85 -9.89 11.73
C PHE A 103 -16.81 -10.12 10.56
N THR A 104 -17.78 -11.05 10.68
CA THR A 104 -18.86 -11.17 9.68
C THR A 104 -19.73 -9.91 9.63
N GLN A 105 -20.03 -9.30 10.79
CA GLN A 105 -20.79 -8.06 10.87
C GLN A 105 -19.92 -6.84 10.52
N TYR A 106 -18.63 -6.89 10.88
CA TYR A 106 -17.65 -5.84 10.65
C TYR A 106 -16.49 -6.38 9.80
N PRO A 107 -16.69 -6.55 8.49
CA PRO A 107 -15.66 -7.11 7.62
C PRO A 107 -14.47 -6.18 7.51
N SER A 108 -13.29 -6.79 7.35
CA SER A 108 -12.04 -6.07 7.16
C SER A 108 -12.03 -5.27 5.85
N VAL A 109 -11.14 -4.28 5.75
CA VAL A 109 -10.87 -3.55 4.52
C VAL A 109 -10.46 -4.48 3.38
N VAL A 110 -9.74 -5.58 3.67
CA VAL A 110 -9.36 -6.58 2.66
C VAL A 110 -10.59 -7.29 2.10
N SER A 111 -11.49 -7.76 2.97
CA SER A 111 -12.74 -8.37 2.51
C SER A 111 -13.57 -7.39 1.70
N ARG A 112 -13.67 -6.12 2.14
CA ARG A 112 -14.39 -5.07 1.41
C ARG A 112 -13.79 -4.79 0.03
N ILE A 113 -12.45 -4.72 -0.08
CA ILE A 113 -11.75 -4.56 -1.36
C ILE A 113 -12.08 -5.72 -2.29
N LYS A 114 -12.00 -6.97 -1.81
CA LYS A 114 -12.26 -8.15 -2.63
C LYS A 114 -13.73 -8.29 -3.04
N THR A 115 -14.66 -7.80 -2.23
CA THR A 115 -16.08 -7.69 -2.63
C THR A 115 -16.30 -6.63 -3.70
N ALA A 116 -15.73 -5.43 -3.54
CA ALA A 116 -15.97 -4.30 -4.44
C ALA A 116 -15.18 -4.39 -5.75
N ALA A 117 -13.98 -4.97 -5.71
CA ALA A 117 -13.05 -5.05 -6.84
C ALA A 117 -12.35 -6.42 -6.85
N PRO A 118 -13.07 -7.50 -7.19
CA PRO A 118 -12.55 -8.87 -7.07
C PRO A 118 -11.32 -9.17 -7.92
N SER A 119 -11.09 -8.39 -8.99
CA SER A 119 -9.92 -8.50 -9.86
C SER A 119 -8.62 -7.93 -9.24
N LEU A 120 -8.71 -7.13 -8.17
CA LEU A 120 -7.50 -6.64 -7.48
C LEU A 120 -6.84 -7.78 -6.72
N ILE A 121 -5.53 -7.90 -6.88
CA ILE A 121 -4.71 -8.85 -6.14
C ILE A 121 -4.30 -8.23 -4.81
N VAL A 122 -4.64 -8.90 -3.72
CA VAL A 122 -4.23 -8.53 -2.35
C VAL A 122 -3.27 -9.57 -1.81
N ALA A 123 -2.07 -9.14 -1.43
CA ALA A 123 -1.11 -9.95 -0.70
C ALA A 123 -1.00 -9.47 0.74
N SER A 124 -0.98 -10.39 1.70
CA SER A 124 -0.92 -10.11 3.14
C SER A 124 0.21 -10.89 3.79
N VAL A 125 1.13 -10.19 4.44
CA VAL A 125 2.27 -10.75 5.16
C VAL A 125 2.13 -10.38 6.63
N VAL A 126 2.08 -11.38 7.52
CA VAL A 126 1.78 -11.15 8.95
C VAL A 126 2.72 -11.94 9.86
N ARG A 127 2.88 -11.47 11.10
CA ARG A 127 3.50 -12.26 12.17
C ARG A 127 2.48 -13.13 12.91
N THR A 128 1.30 -12.57 13.18
CA THR A 128 0.19 -13.24 13.87
C THR A 128 -0.75 -13.88 12.84
N ALA A 129 -0.84 -15.21 12.83
CA ALA A 129 -1.58 -15.99 11.84
C ALA A 129 -3.05 -15.57 11.73
N GLU A 130 -3.67 -15.25 12.87
CA GLU A 130 -5.08 -14.89 13.01
C GLU A 130 -5.46 -13.66 12.18
N ILE A 131 -4.53 -12.76 11.91
CA ILE A 131 -4.79 -11.63 11.00
C ILE A 131 -5.13 -12.16 9.61
N ASN A 132 -4.39 -13.16 9.10
CA ASN A 132 -4.68 -13.78 7.81
C ASN A 132 -5.88 -14.73 7.84
N THR A 133 -6.03 -15.51 8.91
CA THR A 133 -7.08 -16.54 8.99
C THR A 133 -8.43 -16.01 9.43
N LEU A 134 -8.52 -14.82 10.04
CA LEU A 134 -9.78 -14.23 10.50
C LEU A 134 -10.14 -12.91 9.80
N LEU A 135 -9.18 -12.01 9.60
CA LEU A 135 -9.44 -10.67 9.05
C LEU A 135 -9.18 -10.59 7.55
N ASN A 136 -8.01 -11.04 7.09
CA ASN A 136 -7.57 -10.95 5.70
C ASN A 136 -7.85 -12.24 4.92
N GLN A 137 -8.89 -12.98 5.29
CA GLN A 137 -9.24 -14.28 4.71
C GLN A 137 -9.36 -14.22 3.19
N SER A 138 -9.91 -13.12 2.68
CA SER A 138 -10.15 -12.88 1.25
C SER A 138 -8.89 -12.52 0.45
N ALA A 139 -7.74 -12.29 1.09
CA ALA A 139 -6.50 -12.01 0.37
C ALA A 139 -6.08 -13.18 -0.53
N ASP A 140 -5.63 -12.87 -1.74
CA ASP A 140 -5.24 -13.85 -2.75
C ASP A 140 -3.93 -14.55 -2.39
N GLN A 141 -3.02 -13.84 -1.72
CA GLN A 141 -1.73 -14.36 -1.28
C GLN A 141 -1.54 -14.07 0.21
N LYS A 142 -1.21 -15.10 0.99
CA LYS A 142 -1.08 -14.99 2.46
C LYS A 142 0.24 -15.62 2.89
N PHE A 143 1.03 -14.87 3.64
CA PHE A 143 2.31 -15.30 4.18
C PHE A 143 2.33 -15.04 5.69
N GLN A 144 2.95 -15.96 6.42
CA GLN A 144 3.22 -15.81 7.84
C GLN A 144 4.73 -15.93 8.07
N TYR A 145 5.29 -15.01 8.86
CA TYR A 145 6.68 -15.06 9.30
C TYR A 145 6.73 -15.04 10.83
N GLY A 146 7.15 -16.16 11.42
CA GLY A 146 7.24 -16.36 12.86
C GLY A 146 7.68 -17.77 13.18
#